data_AF-A0A316FKS3-F1
#
_entry.id   AF-A0A316FKS3-F1
#
_cell.length_a   1.000
_cell.length_b   1.000
_cell.length_c   1.000
_cell.angle_alpha   90.00
_cell.angle_beta   90.00
_cell.angle_gamma   90.00
#
_symmetry.space_group_name_H-M   'P 1'
#
loop_
_entity.id
_entity.type
_entity.pdbx_description
1 polymer ?
#
loop_
_entity_poly.entity_id
_entity_poly.type
_entity_poly.pdbx_seq_one_letter_code
_entity_poly.pdbx_strand_id
1 'polypeptide(L)'
;MTPEQSSHPNDVISSLDLARFSPWCQSQIIEIVDYCQKRSWRVCHISELQSRQLQPVLSVWQISYQEMQNTKTAWFINGDLPIGHIPYQQASSAREALLGFSRKYLFIAQKLRKQQPMENRQQSQKVSVKQKTVSNISGNKDTDEVVKSNSPEQQSHNTSHYLQSLVKAAADLLVLYHDDGIWR
;
A
#
# COMPACT_ATOMS: atom_id res chain seq x y z
N MET A 1 4.83 36.87 10.68
CA MET A 1 4.05 35.85 11.43
C MET A 1 2.97 35.34 10.49
N THR A 2 3.20 34.22 9.83
CA THR A 2 2.18 33.55 8.99
C THR A 2 1.42 32.54 9.84
N PRO A 3 0.08 32.50 9.78
CA PRO A 3 -0.68 31.52 10.53
C PRO A 3 -0.52 30.17 9.85
N GLU A 4 0.08 29.24 10.58
CA GLU A 4 0.15 27.82 10.23
C GLU A 4 -1.27 27.25 10.39
N GLN A 5 -2.07 27.33 9.32
CA GLN A 5 -3.38 26.68 9.29
C GLN A 5 -3.19 25.17 9.18
N SER A 6 -2.92 24.54 10.33
CA SER A 6 -3.12 23.12 10.53
C SER A 6 -4.64 22.86 10.51
N SER A 7 -5.18 22.64 9.32
CA SER A 7 -6.57 22.15 9.20
C SER A 7 -6.63 20.77 9.85
N HIS A 8 -7.48 20.62 10.87
CA HIS A 8 -7.69 19.33 11.50
C HIS A 8 -8.29 18.35 10.47
N PRO A 9 -8.06 17.03 10.64
CA PRO A 9 -8.56 16.03 9.70
C PRO A 9 -10.07 16.11 9.47
N ASN A 10 -10.80 16.41 10.53
CA ASN A 10 -12.25 16.53 10.53
C ASN A 10 -12.75 17.73 9.70
N ASP A 11 -11.97 18.81 9.59
CA ASP A 11 -12.37 19.99 8.83
C ASP A 11 -12.31 19.72 7.32
N VAL A 12 -11.30 18.98 6.88
CA VAL A 12 -11.14 18.57 5.47
C VAL A 12 -12.20 17.55 5.09
N ILE A 13 -12.45 16.57 5.96
CA ILE A 13 -13.47 15.55 5.70
C ILE A 13 -14.86 16.17 5.58
N SER A 14 -15.18 17.14 6.45
CA SER A 14 -16.47 17.83 6.45
C SER A 14 -16.73 18.64 5.17
N SER A 15 -15.67 19.13 4.50
CA SER A 15 -15.81 19.92 3.27
C SER A 15 -15.95 19.09 1.99
N LEU A 16 -15.64 17.80 2.00
CA LEU A 16 -15.60 16.95 0.81
C LEU A 16 -16.95 16.35 0.40
N ASP A 17 -18.03 16.69 1.12
CA ASP A 17 -19.39 16.15 0.94
C ASP A 17 -19.37 14.62 0.71
N LEU A 18 -18.90 13.88 1.71
CA LEU A 18 -18.75 12.43 1.59
C LEU A 18 -20.08 11.68 1.55
N ALA A 19 -21.19 12.33 1.94
CA ALA A 19 -22.51 11.71 2.04
C ALA A 19 -23.06 11.19 0.70
N ARG A 20 -22.58 11.75 -0.42
CA ARG A 20 -22.94 11.29 -1.77
C ARG A 20 -22.32 9.94 -2.16
N PHE A 21 -21.28 9.48 -1.46
CA PHE A 21 -20.63 8.21 -1.73
C PHE A 21 -21.22 7.06 -0.92
N SER A 22 -21.13 5.84 -1.43
CA SER A 22 -21.44 4.63 -0.64
C SER A 22 -20.52 4.53 0.59
N PRO A 23 -20.94 3.89 1.69
CA PRO A 23 -20.13 3.76 2.91
C PRO A 23 -18.71 3.22 2.68
N TRP A 24 -18.56 2.22 1.81
CA TRP A 24 -17.24 1.67 1.48
C TRP A 24 -16.33 2.73 0.83
N CYS A 25 -16.82 3.45 -0.18
CA CYS A 25 -16.08 4.56 -0.80
C CYS A 25 -15.73 5.66 0.20
N GLN A 26 -16.61 5.97 1.16
CA GLN A 26 -16.31 6.97 2.19
C GLN A 26 -15.10 6.55 3.02
N SER A 27 -15.04 5.29 3.47
CA SER A 27 -13.88 4.75 4.19
C SER A 27 -12.61 4.86 3.35
N GLN A 28 -12.67 4.50 2.06
CA GLN A 28 -11.54 4.63 1.15
C GLN A 28 -11.08 6.09 0.99
N ILE A 29 -11.99 7.05 0.87
CA ILE A 29 -11.63 8.46 0.74
C ILE A 29 -10.99 8.98 2.04
N ILE A 30 -11.50 8.60 3.21
CA ILE A 30 -10.94 8.98 4.52
C ILE A 30 -9.50 8.51 4.65
N GLU A 31 -9.20 7.28 4.24
CA GLU A 31 -7.82 6.76 4.24
C GLU A 31 -6.90 7.56 3.31
N ILE A 32 -7.39 7.99 2.15
CA ILE A 32 -6.61 8.86 1.24
C ILE A 32 -6.39 10.24 1.86
N VAL A 33 -7.39 10.80 2.55
CA VAL A 33 -7.26 12.08 3.25
C VAL A 33 -6.18 11.99 4.33
N ASP A 34 -6.18 10.93 5.15
CA ASP A 34 -5.13 10.67 6.14
C ASP A 34 -3.74 10.50 5.48
N TYR A 35 -3.68 9.74 4.37
CA TYR A 35 -2.46 9.59 3.57
C TYR A 35 -1.89 10.94 3.08
N CYS A 36 -2.76 11.85 2.65
CA CYS A 36 -2.39 13.19 2.19
C CYS A 36 -1.93 14.07 3.35
N GLN A 37 -2.63 14.04 4.48
CA GLN A 37 -2.28 14.83 5.67
C GLN A 37 -0.92 14.46 6.23
N LYS A 38 -0.57 13.18 6.27
CA LYS A 38 0.77 12.69 6.63
C LYS A 38 1.89 13.26 5.76
N ARG A 39 1.55 13.84 4.60
CA ARG A 39 2.48 14.49 3.64
C ARG A 39 2.31 16.01 3.59
N SER A 40 1.54 16.58 4.50
CA SER A 40 1.17 18.00 4.50
C SER A 40 0.43 18.43 3.21
N TRP A 41 -0.34 17.52 2.63
CA TRP A 41 -1.22 17.80 1.49
C TRP A 41 -2.67 17.93 1.96
N ARG A 42 -3.36 18.97 1.50
CA ARG A 42 -4.78 19.17 1.76
C ARG A 42 -5.60 18.74 0.55
N VAL A 43 -6.51 17.79 0.72
CA VAL A 43 -7.43 17.39 -0.36
C VAL A 43 -8.42 18.54 -0.62
N CYS A 44 -8.57 18.93 -1.89
CA CYS A 44 -9.43 20.04 -2.29
C CYS A 44 -10.67 19.55 -3.07
N HIS A 45 -10.49 18.58 -3.96
CA HIS A 45 -11.57 18.10 -4.82
C HIS A 45 -11.34 16.64 -5.23
N ILE A 46 -12.44 15.90 -5.36
CA ILE A 46 -12.47 14.51 -5.82
C ILE A 46 -13.32 14.45 -7.08
N SER A 47 -12.74 14.01 -8.18
CA SER A 47 -13.41 13.94 -9.49
C SER A 47 -14.06 12.58 -9.69
N GLU A 48 -15.36 12.50 -9.43
CA GLU A 48 -16.13 11.24 -9.54
C GLU A 48 -16.16 10.69 -10.96
N LEU A 49 -16.37 11.56 -11.95
CA LEU A 49 -16.46 11.18 -13.36
C LEU A 49 -15.19 10.50 -13.87
N GLN A 50 -14.04 10.90 -13.34
CA GLN A 50 -12.74 10.35 -13.73
C GLN A 50 -12.32 9.16 -12.86
N SER A 51 -12.92 9.02 -11.67
CA SER A 51 -12.61 7.95 -10.73
C SER A 51 -13.30 6.64 -11.13
N ARG A 52 -12.74 5.50 -10.69
CA ARG A 52 -13.29 4.16 -10.93
C ARG A 52 -13.20 3.33 -9.67
N GLN A 53 -14.25 2.59 -9.37
CA GLN A 53 -14.35 1.75 -8.18
C GLN A 53 -14.85 0.37 -8.58
N LEU A 54 -14.15 -0.66 -8.12
CA LEU A 54 -14.55 -2.05 -8.19
C LEU A 54 -14.75 -2.52 -6.76
N GLN A 55 -15.90 -2.19 -6.17
CA GLN A 55 -16.18 -2.54 -4.79
C GLN A 55 -16.30 -4.05 -4.61
N PRO A 56 -15.83 -4.62 -3.48
CA PRO A 56 -15.10 -3.97 -2.38
C PRO A 56 -13.56 -4.03 -2.55
N VAL A 57 -13.07 -4.36 -3.74
CA VAL A 57 -11.68 -4.79 -3.97
C VAL A 57 -10.73 -3.60 -4.17
N LEU A 58 -11.14 -2.62 -4.97
CA LEU A 58 -10.24 -1.60 -5.50
C LEU A 58 -10.96 -0.29 -5.77
N SER A 59 -10.30 0.82 -5.47
CA SER A 59 -10.70 2.14 -5.97
C SER A 59 -9.53 2.96 -6.48
N VAL A 60 -9.78 3.69 -7.56
CA VAL A 60 -8.86 4.64 -8.20
C VAL A 60 -9.54 5.99 -8.26
N TRP A 61 -8.94 6.98 -7.60
CA TRP A 61 -9.52 8.30 -7.43
C TRP A 61 -8.66 9.37 -8.11
N GLN A 62 -9.27 10.23 -8.91
CA GLN A 62 -8.61 11.46 -9.35
C GLN A 62 -8.88 12.56 -8.33
N ILE A 63 -7.82 13.08 -7.71
CA ILE A 63 -7.93 14.02 -6.61
C ILE A 63 -7.03 15.22 -6.87
N SER A 64 -7.61 16.41 -6.71
CA SER A 64 -6.86 17.64 -6.61
C SER A 64 -6.55 17.94 -5.14
N TYR A 65 -5.29 18.23 -4.85
CA TYR A 65 -4.81 18.55 -3.52
C TYR A 65 -3.89 19.79 -3.57
N GLN A 66 -3.85 20.51 -2.46
CA GLN A 66 -2.96 21.63 -2.25
C GLN A 66 -1.68 21.13 -1.56
N GLU A 67 -0.54 21.44 -2.17
CA GLU A 67 0.78 21.30 -1.57
C GLU A 67 1.42 22.70 -1.53
N MET A 68 1.67 23.20 -0.32
CA MET A 68 2.07 24.59 -0.10
C MET A 68 1.06 25.57 -0.72
N GLN A 69 1.43 26.27 -1.80
CA GLN A 69 0.59 27.26 -2.50
C GLN A 69 0.14 26.78 -3.88
N ASN A 70 0.47 25.54 -4.26
CA ASN A 70 0.16 24.99 -5.57
C ASN A 70 -0.91 23.92 -5.48
N THR A 71 -1.92 24.01 -6.34
CA THR A 71 -2.88 22.93 -6.55
C THR A 71 -2.28 21.93 -7.54
N LYS A 72 -2.24 20.66 -7.14
CA LYS A 72 -1.80 19.54 -7.96
C LYS A 72 -2.94 18.54 -8.12
N THR A 73 -2.89 17.76 -9.18
CA THR A 73 -3.83 16.65 -9.41
C THR A 73 -3.04 15.35 -9.52
N ALA A 74 -3.53 14.32 -8.84
CA ALA A 74 -2.95 12.98 -8.89
C ALA A 74 -4.05 11.92 -8.86
N TRP A 75 -3.68 10.74 -9.34
CA TRP A 75 -4.42 9.52 -9.14
C TRP A 75 -4.03 8.90 -7.82
N PHE A 76 -5.00 8.44 -7.05
CA PHE A 76 -4.81 7.70 -5.81
C PHE A 76 -5.42 6.30 -5.95
N ILE A 77 -4.80 5.31 -5.33
CA ILE A 77 -5.28 3.93 -5.32
C ILE A 77 -5.39 3.42 -3.89
N ASN A 78 -6.43 2.65 -3.60
CA ASN A 78 -6.65 1.93 -2.34
C ASN A 78 -7.73 0.84 -2.51
N GLY A 79 -8.22 0.28 -1.40
CA GLY A 79 -8.97 -0.97 -1.32
C GLY A 79 -8.13 -2.01 -0.58
N ASP A 80 -8.03 -3.22 -1.13
CA ASP A 80 -7.15 -4.27 -0.59
C ASP A 80 -5.66 -4.08 -0.95
N LEU A 81 -5.31 -2.88 -1.44
CA LEU A 81 -3.98 -2.54 -1.94
C LEU A 81 -3.32 -1.44 -1.11
N PRO A 82 -1.97 -1.41 -1.01
CA PRO A 82 -1.28 -0.34 -0.32
C PRO A 82 -1.59 1.02 -0.94
N ILE A 83 -2.01 1.98 -0.09
CA ILE A 83 -2.36 3.32 -0.56
C ILE A 83 -1.17 3.95 -1.30
N GLY A 84 -1.44 4.46 -2.50
CA GLY A 84 -0.44 5.10 -3.33
C GLY A 84 -1.02 6.24 -4.15
N HIS A 85 -0.13 7.07 -4.68
CA HIS A 85 -0.50 8.08 -5.69
C HIS A 85 0.46 8.09 -6.87
N ILE A 86 -0.02 8.60 -8.01
CA ILE A 86 0.72 8.89 -9.24
C ILE A 86 0.28 10.27 -9.74
N PRO A 87 1.20 11.22 -10.01
CA PRO A 87 0.84 12.52 -10.57
C PRO A 87 0.07 12.39 -11.88
N TYR A 88 -0.91 13.27 -12.11
CA TYR A 88 -1.73 13.25 -13.33
C TYR A 88 -0.88 13.36 -14.61
N GLN A 89 0.27 14.04 -14.56
CA GLN A 89 1.20 14.15 -15.69
C GLN A 89 1.79 12.80 -16.15
N GLN A 90 1.76 11.77 -15.30
CA GLN A 90 2.28 10.43 -15.61
C GLN A 90 1.19 9.46 -16.07
N ALA A 91 -0.08 9.83 -15.93
CA ALA A 91 -1.22 9.01 -16.33
C ALA A 91 -2.41 9.92 -16.64
N SER A 92 -2.84 9.95 -17.90
CA SER A 92 -3.95 10.79 -18.36
C SER A 92 -5.33 10.24 -18.01
N SER A 93 -5.42 8.95 -17.67
CA SER A 93 -6.67 8.25 -17.36
C SER A 93 -6.53 7.29 -16.18
N ALA A 94 -7.66 6.87 -15.61
CA ALA A 94 -7.69 5.85 -14.55
C ALA A 94 -7.06 4.52 -15.01
N ARG A 95 -7.24 4.17 -16.29
CA ARG A 95 -6.62 2.98 -16.91
C ARG A 95 -5.10 3.09 -16.91
N GLU A 96 -4.57 4.21 -17.38
CA GLU A 96 -3.11 4.46 -17.36
C GLU A 96 -2.56 4.52 -15.92
N ALA A 97 -3.34 5.06 -14.98
CA ALA A 97 -2.96 5.10 -13.58
C ALA A 97 -2.80 3.69 -13.01
N LEU A 98 -3.72 2.75 -13.32
CA LEU A 98 -3.57 1.34 -12.91
C LEU A 98 -2.30 0.69 -13.44
N LEU A 99 -1.97 0.90 -14.70
CA LEU A 99 -0.71 0.42 -15.26
C LEU A 99 0.49 1.02 -14.53
N GLY A 100 0.44 2.31 -14.22
CA GLY A 100 1.45 3.00 -13.43
C GLY A 100 1.59 2.40 -12.02
N PHE A 101 0.49 2.10 -11.34
CA PHE A 101 0.49 1.49 -10.01
C PHE A 101 1.05 0.07 -10.04
N SER A 102 0.66 -0.74 -11.03
CA SER A 102 1.25 -2.07 -11.23
C SER A 102 2.77 -2.01 -11.36
N ARG A 103 3.28 -1.11 -12.21
CA ARG A 103 4.73 -0.88 -12.39
C ARG A 103 5.39 -0.43 -11.09
N LYS A 104 4.76 0.48 -10.36
CA LYS A 104 5.25 1.00 -9.07
C LYS A 104 5.38 -0.11 -8.03
N TYR A 105 4.35 -0.95 -7.86
CA TYR A 105 4.38 -2.07 -6.92
C TYR A 105 5.42 -3.12 -7.31
N LEU A 106 5.54 -3.44 -8.59
CA LEU A 106 6.57 -4.35 -9.08
C LEU A 106 7.98 -3.81 -8.79
N PHE A 107 8.21 -2.52 -8.99
CA PHE A 107 9.48 -1.87 -8.68
C PHE A 107 9.82 -1.92 -7.18
N ILE A 108 8.84 -1.66 -6.32
CA ILE A 108 9.03 -1.76 -4.85
C ILE A 108 9.34 -3.21 -4.48
N ALA A 109 8.61 -4.19 -5.00
CA ALA A 109 8.86 -5.61 -4.76
C ALA A 109 10.27 -6.03 -5.21
N GLN A 110 10.74 -5.55 -6.37
CA GLN A 110 12.09 -5.81 -6.86
C GLN A 110 13.16 -5.20 -5.94
N LYS A 111 12.95 -3.99 -5.42
CA LYS A 111 13.86 -3.36 -4.45
C LYS A 111 13.95 -4.17 -3.16
N LEU A 112 12.81 -4.58 -2.60
CA LEU A 112 12.76 -5.40 -1.39
C LEU A 112 13.46 -6.75 -1.59
N ARG A 113 13.25 -7.40 -2.75
CA ARG A 113 13.93 -8.66 -3.09
C ARG A 113 15.45 -8.54 -3.09
N LYS A 114 15.99 -7.41 -3.56
CA LYS A 114 17.45 -7.17 -3.62
C LYS A 114 18.05 -6.85 -2.25
N GLN A 115 17.24 -6.36 -1.31
CA GLN A 115 17.65 -6.00 0.05
C GLN A 115 17.62 -7.19 1.03
N GLN A 116 17.02 -8.33 0.65
CA GLN A 116 17.07 -9.53 1.48
C GLN A 116 18.50 -10.09 1.50
N PRO A 117 19.10 -10.28 2.70
CA PRO A 117 20.39 -10.95 2.83
C PRO A 117 20.34 -12.31 2.13
N MET A 118 21.44 -12.68 1.47
CA MET A 118 21.56 -13.89 0.63
C MET A 118 21.41 -15.22 1.40
N GLU A 119 21.01 -15.20 2.67
CA GLU A 119 21.03 -16.33 3.59
C GLU A 119 20.00 -17.42 3.27
N ASN A 120 18.95 -17.12 2.50
CA ASN A 120 17.87 -18.08 2.18
C ASN A 120 17.88 -18.66 0.76
N ARG A 121 18.90 -18.41 -0.07
CA ARG A 121 18.94 -19.03 -1.43
C ARG A 121 19.34 -20.52 -1.43
N GLN A 122 19.89 -21.04 -0.33
CA GLN A 122 20.33 -22.45 -0.25
C GLN A 122 19.36 -23.37 0.52
N GLN A 123 18.45 -22.84 1.35
CA GLN A 123 17.53 -23.69 2.14
C GLN A 123 16.43 -24.37 1.30
N SER A 124 16.01 -23.79 0.17
CA SER A 124 14.92 -24.37 -0.65
C SER A 124 15.34 -25.58 -1.51
N GLN A 125 16.61 -26.01 -1.46
CA GLN A 125 17.08 -27.23 -2.13
C GLN A 125 17.33 -28.42 -1.19
N LYS A 126 17.06 -28.31 0.12
CA LYS A 126 17.30 -29.40 1.09
C LYS A 126 16.08 -29.71 1.96
N VAL A 127 14.99 -30.17 1.35
CA VAL A 127 13.93 -30.98 2.00
C VAL A 127 13.49 -31.95 0.90
N SER A 128 13.63 -33.28 0.94
CA SER A 128 13.78 -34.24 2.03
C SER A 128 14.37 -35.56 1.50
N VAL A 129 15.53 -35.99 2.02
CA VAL A 129 15.88 -37.41 2.12
C VAL A 129 15.91 -37.75 3.61
N LYS A 130 15.18 -38.81 3.95
CA LYS A 130 14.98 -39.43 5.26
C LYS A 130 16.24 -39.45 6.13
N GLN A 131 16.12 -39.24 7.45
CA GLN A 131 16.20 -40.32 8.45
C GLN A 131 16.14 -39.82 9.91
N LYS A 132 15.44 -40.64 10.72
CA LYS A 132 15.50 -40.79 12.18
C LYS A 132 16.92 -40.64 12.74
N THR A 133 17.06 -40.07 13.95
CA THR A 133 17.74 -40.69 15.12
C THR A 133 17.36 -39.90 16.39
N VAL A 134 17.28 -40.62 17.51
CA VAL A 134 16.69 -40.31 18.82
C VAL A 134 17.79 -39.92 19.85
N SER A 135 17.38 -39.34 21.00
CA SER A 135 18.05 -39.24 22.34
C SER A 135 19.14 -38.17 22.54
N ASN A 136 19.39 -37.53 23.71
CA ASN A 136 18.81 -37.50 25.07
C ASN A 136 19.40 -36.28 25.88
N ILE A 137 18.57 -35.69 26.76
CA ILE A 137 18.75 -35.20 28.17
C ILE A 137 20.01 -34.40 28.61
N SER A 138 19.84 -33.18 29.16
CA SER A 138 20.14 -32.76 30.58
C SER A 138 20.46 -31.25 30.77
N GLY A 139 19.79 -30.59 31.73
CA GLY A 139 20.46 -29.70 32.72
C GLY A 139 20.34 -28.16 32.67
N ASN A 140 19.52 -27.62 33.60
CA ASN A 140 19.66 -26.38 34.41
C ASN A 140 19.40 -24.94 33.87
N LYS A 141 18.27 -24.38 34.37
CA LYS A 141 18.03 -23.22 35.27
C LYS A 141 18.60 -21.80 35.02
N ASP A 142 17.63 -20.88 35.07
CA ASP A 142 17.58 -19.51 35.65
C ASP A 142 18.43 -18.38 35.04
N THR A 143 17.77 -17.43 34.36
CA THR A 143 17.57 -16.04 34.83
C THR A 143 16.72 -15.26 33.81
N ASP A 144 15.58 -14.73 34.27
CA ASP A 144 14.71 -13.81 33.52
C ASP A 144 15.32 -12.39 33.48
N GLU A 145 15.69 -11.94 32.29
CA GLU A 145 15.81 -10.50 31.98
C GLU A 145 15.15 -10.26 30.62
N VAL A 146 13.91 -9.74 30.65
CA VAL A 146 13.09 -9.47 29.46
C VAL A 146 13.64 -8.25 28.73
N VAL A 147 14.63 -8.49 27.86
CA VAL A 147 14.97 -7.58 26.77
C VAL A 147 14.10 -7.99 25.58
N LYS A 148 13.10 -7.16 25.24
CA LYS A 148 12.34 -7.29 23.98
C LYS A 148 13.26 -6.94 22.81
N SER A 149 14.13 -7.86 22.47
CA SER A 149 14.89 -7.90 21.23
C SER A 149 13.93 -8.30 20.12
N ASN A 150 13.58 -7.39 19.22
CA ASN A 150 12.88 -7.77 17.99
C ASN A 150 13.82 -8.67 17.18
N SER A 151 13.59 -9.99 17.23
CA SER A 151 14.42 -10.99 16.55
C SER A 151 14.41 -10.79 15.03
N PRO A 152 15.56 -10.92 14.34
CA PRO A 152 15.68 -10.74 12.89
C PRO A 152 14.79 -11.69 12.06
N GLU A 153 14.41 -12.85 12.61
CA GLU A 153 13.50 -13.80 11.95
C GLU A 153 12.09 -13.23 11.71
N GLN A 154 11.56 -12.41 12.62
CA GLN A 154 10.24 -11.81 12.49
C GLN A 154 10.22 -10.72 11.40
N GLN A 155 11.32 -9.97 11.25
CA GLN A 155 11.47 -8.97 10.19
C GLN A 155 11.57 -9.61 8.79
N SER A 156 12.23 -10.77 8.69
CA SER A 156 12.35 -11.53 7.43
C SER A 156 10.99 -12.06 6.95
N HIS A 157 10.19 -12.65 7.85
CA HIS A 157 8.86 -13.19 7.53
C HIS A 157 7.89 -12.10 7.04
N ASN A 158 7.84 -10.96 7.73
CA ASN A 158 6.97 -9.83 7.35
C ASN A 158 7.32 -9.23 5.98
N THR A 159 8.62 -9.16 5.67
CA THR A 159 9.11 -8.64 4.38
C THR A 159 8.72 -9.57 3.23
N SER A 160 8.81 -10.89 3.44
CA SER A 160 8.42 -11.89 2.44
C SER A 160 6.93 -11.81 2.10
N HIS A 161 6.06 -11.74 3.11
CA HIS A 161 4.61 -11.63 2.91
C HIS A 161 4.22 -10.32 2.21
N TYR A 162 4.85 -9.20 2.59
CA TYR A 162 4.62 -7.92 1.94
C TYR A 162 5.07 -7.91 0.47
N LEU A 163 6.22 -8.52 0.16
CA LEU A 163 6.69 -8.69 -1.21
C LEU A 163 5.70 -9.49 -2.05
N GLN A 164 5.19 -10.62 -1.53
CA GLN A 164 4.19 -11.43 -2.23
C GLN A 164 2.91 -10.63 -2.47
N SER A 165 2.46 -9.87 -1.48
CA SER A 165 1.29 -9.01 -1.58
C SER A 165 1.45 -7.94 -2.68
N LEU A 166 2.62 -7.30 -2.77
CA LEU A 166 2.91 -6.32 -3.83
C LEU A 166 2.96 -6.95 -5.23
N VAL A 167 3.54 -8.14 -5.37
CA VAL A 167 3.59 -8.84 -6.67
C VAL A 167 2.19 -9.27 -7.11
N LYS A 168 1.38 -9.80 -6.18
CA LYS A 168 -0.02 -10.15 -6.44
C LYS A 168 -0.81 -8.92 -6.86
N ALA A 169 -0.72 -7.83 -6.10
CA ALA A 169 -1.34 -6.55 -6.44
C ALA A 169 -0.97 -6.08 -7.85
N ALA A 170 0.32 -6.11 -8.20
CA ALA A 170 0.79 -5.71 -9.52
C ALA A 170 0.16 -6.56 -10.65
N ALA A 171 0.04 -7.88 -10.45
CA ALA A 171 -0.58 -8.79 -11.40
C ALA A 171 -2.09 -8.54 -11.54
N ASP A 172 -2.82 -8.42 -10.42
CA ASP A 172 -4.26 -8.16 -10.41
C ASP A 172 -4.58 -6.86 -11.15
N LEU A 173 -3.79 -5.81 -10.95
CA LEU A 173 -3.95 -4.54 -11.66
C LEU A 173 -3.72 -4.65 -13.18
N LEU A 174 -2.83 -5.53 -13.64
CA LEU A 174 -2.63 -5.77 -15.08
C LEU A 174 -3.81 -6.50 -15.70
N VAL A 175 -4.43 -7.43 -14.97
CA VAL A 175 -5.66 -8.10 -15.42
C VAL A 175 -6.75 -7.04 -15.63
N LEU A 176 -6.97 -6.16 -14.65
CA LEU A 176 -7.97 -5.09 -14.75
C LEU A 176 -7.63 -4.06 -15.84
N TYR A 177 -6.35 -3.78 -16.09
CA TYR A 177 -5.92 -2.90 -17.18
C TYR A 177 -6.32 -3.43 -18.56
N HIS A 178 -6.31 -4.76 -18.75
CA HIS A 178 -6.66 -5.39 -20.01
C HIS A 178 -8.16 -5.70 -20.16
N ASP A 179 -8.94 -5.60 -19.08
CA ASP A 179 -10.39 -5.77 -19.13
C ASP A 179 -11.08 -4.50 -19.67
N ASP A 180 -11.41 -4.51 -20.96
CA ASP A 180 -12.09 -3.39 -21.62
C ASP A 180 -13.51 -3.14 -21.09
N GLY A 181 -14.12 -4.09 -20.37
CA GLY A 181 -15.46 -3.93 -19.79
C GLY A 181 -15.52 -2.92 -18.64
N ILE A 182 -14.39 -2.70 -17.94
CA ILE A 182 -14.28 -1.78 -16.81
C ILE A 182 -14.13 -0.32 -17.27
N TRP A 183 -13.68 -0.11 -18.51
CA TRP A 183 -13.29 1.21 -19.03
C TRP A 183 -14.30 1.86 -19.97
N ARG A 184 -15.40 1.17 -20.29
CA ARG A 184 -16.48 1.68 -21.15
C ARG A 184 -17.51 2.50 -20.39
#